data_AF-A0A2G5DD12-F1
#
_entry.id   AF-A0A2G5DD12-F1
#
_cell.length_a   1.000
_cell.length_b   1.000
_cell.length_c   1.000
_cell.angle_alpha   90.00
_cell.angle_beta   90.00
_cell.angle_gamma   90.00
#
_symmetry.space_group_name_H-M   'P 1'
#
loop_
_entity.id
_entity.type
_entity.pdbx_description
1 polymer ?
#
loop_
_entity_poly.entity_id
_entity_poly.type
_entity_poly.pdbx_seq_one_letter_code
_entity_poly.pdbx_strand_id
1 'polypeptide(L)'
;MVEKMEQQQQVNNSASSGFKLVGFTNFKPPIYPKSDRFRVKKFHHVEFWCTDATNCANRFSWGLGMPIVGKSDLSTGNMVHASYLLRSGEFNLVFTAPYSPSISGNDLKHTSSIPTFDHSIARSFSVTHGLAVRAIAIEVEDAAQAFNITVANGAKPSSPPIKLDEDILLSEICLYGDVVLRFLSFKTPKTPNSNSVFLPGFETVDEISSSRGLDFGIRRLDHAVGNVPSLAEAVAYVKEFTGFHEFAEFTTEDVGTSESGLNSVVLASNDEMVLLPMNEPVYGTKRKSQIQTYLEHNEGAGVQHLALVSEDIFKTLREMRMRSGVGGFEFMPSPPPTYYKNLKSRAGDVLSDEQIKECEELGILVDRDPQGTLLQIFTKPVGDRPTIFVEIIQRLGCMLKDEEGKTFQKAGCGGFGKGNFSALFKSIEEYEKTLEAKVPVNGA
;
A
#
# COMPACT_ATOMS: atom_id res chain seq x y z
N MET A 1 26.33 22.94 14.17
CA MET A 1 26.21 24.30 13.57
C MET A 1 26.33 24.24 12.05
N VAL A 2 27.23 23.39 11.52
CA VAL A 2 27.37 23.07 10.09
C VAL A 2 26.13 22.33 9.54
N GLU A 3 25.58 21.34 10.25
CA GLU A 3 24.33 20.64 9.85
C GLU A 3 23.09 21.55 9.78
N LYS A 4 23.02 22.60 10.62
CA LYS A 4 21.93 23.57 10.56
C LYS A 4 22.05 24.50 9.35
N MET A 5 23.27 24.75 8.87
CA MET A 5 23.50 25.54 7.65
C MET A 5 23.20 24.72 6.39
N GLU A 6 23.52 23.42 6.38
CA GLU A 6 23.18 22.53 5.25
C GLU A 6 21.67 22.34 5.08
N GLN A 7 20.92 22.21 6.19
CA GLN A 7 19.44 22.16 6.14
C GLN A 7 18.83 23.49 5.67
N GLN A 8 19.39 24.64 6.05
CA GLN A 8 18.91 25.94 5.58
C GLN A 8 19.25 26.21 4.11
N GLN A 9 20.31 25.61 3.58
CA GLN A 9 20.71 25.74 2.17
C GLN A 9 19.89 24.85 1.24
N GLN A 10 19.38 23.71 1.72
CA GLN A 10 18.40 22.88 1.00
C GLN A 10 17.03 23.55 0.87
N VAL A 11 16.57 24.30 1.87
CA VAL A 11 15.27 25.01 1.83
C VAL A 11 15.25 26.13 0.78
N ASN A 12 16.39 26.74 0.45
CA ASN A 12 16.44 27.84 -0.53
C ASN A 12 16.64 27.40 -1.99
N ASN A 13 16.93 26.12 -2.25
CA ASN A 13 17.10 25.60 -3.62
C ASN A 13 15.87 24.88 -4.19
N SER A 14 14.77 24.76 -3.43
CA SER A 14 13.51 24.17 -3.93
C SER A 14 12.68 25.12 -4.82
N ALA A 15 13.14 26.36 -5.04
CA ALA A 15 12.45 27.35 -5.86
C ALA A 15 12.73 27.23 -7.38
N SER A 16 13.42 26.19 -7.86
CA SER A 16 13.80 26.06 -9.29
C SER A 16 13.17 24.90 -10.06
N SER A 17 12.09 24.30 -9.58
CA SER A 17 11.22 23.45 -10.41
C SER A 17 9.79 23.96 -10.30
N GLY A 18 9.03 23.95 -11.40
CA GLY A 18 7.65 24.42 -11.43
C GLY A 18 6.65 23.55 -10.64
N PHE A 19 7.11 22.83 -9.62
CA PHE A 19 6.30 21.99 -8.76
C PHE A 19 5.67 22.85 -7.66
N LYS A 20 4.41 23.21 -7.83
CA LYS A 20 3.63 23.98 -6.86
C LYS A 20 2.29 23.29 -6.64
N LEU A 21 2.10 22.78 -5.42
CA LEU A 21 0.79 22.30 -4.97
C LEU A 21 -0.19 23.48 -4.90
N VAL A 22 -1.38 23.29 -5.46
CA VAL A 22 -2.48 24.25 -5.47
C VAL A 22 -3.62 23.85 -4.53
N GLY A 23 -3.56 22.63 -3.99
CA GLY A 23 -4.54 22.04 -3.09
C GLY A 23 -5.71 21.43 -3.83
N PHE A 24 -6.39 20.47 -3.18
CA PHE A 24 -7.41 19.62 -3.80
C PHE A 24 -8.52 20.41 -4.51
N THR A 25 -8.95 21.54 -3.93
CA THR A 25 -10.03 22.36 -4.49
C THR A 25 -9.64 23.06 -5.80
N ASN A 26 -8.35 23.42 -5.93
CA ASN A 26 -7.84 24.12 -7.11
C ASN A 26 -7.17 23.16 -8.11
N PHE A 27 -6.94 21.91 -7.70
CA PHE A 27 -6.38 20.89 -8.55
C PHE A 27 -7.33 20.58 -9.69
N LYS A 28 -6.86 20.79 -10.91
CA LYS A 28 -7.52 20.35 -12.13
C LYS A 28 -6.66 19.23 -12.69
N PRO A 29 -7.11 17.97 -12.60
CA PRO A 29 -6.36 16.87 -13.22
C PRO A 29 -6.12 17.22 -14.69
N PRO A 30 -4.90 17.02 -15.22
CA PRO A 30 -4.67 17.20 -16.64
C PRO A 30 -5.68 16.33 -17.41
N ILE A 31 -6.33 16.91 -18.43
CA ILE A 31 -7.34 16.19 -19.23
C ILE A 31 -6.64 15.05 -19.97
N TYR A 32 -6.71 13.85 -19.39
CA TYR A 32 -6.29 12.55 -19.96
C TYR A 32 -5.03 12.61 -20.83
N PRO A 33 -3.84 12.88 -20.25
CA PRO A 33 -2.60 12.90 -21.04
C PRO A 33 -2.26 11.53 -21.64
N LYS A 34 -2.87 10.43 -21.14
CA LYS A 34 -2.59 9.03 -21.51
C LYS A 34 -1.08 8.80 -21.70
N SER A 35 -0.30 9.25 -20.72
CA SER A 35 1.15 9.44 -20.83
C SER A 35 1.98 8.27 -20.33
N ASP A 36 1.37 7.17 -19.88
CA ASP A 36 2.15 5.98 -19.49
C ASP A 36 3.15 5.61 -20.59
N ARG A 37 4.42 5.48 -20.23
CA ARG A 37 5.51 5.18 -21.17
C ARG A 37 5.53 3.71 -21.58
N PHE A 38 4.84 2.85 -20.83
CA PHE A 38 4.65 1.44 -21.10
C PHE A 38 3.24 1.03 -20.66
N ARG A 39 2.69 -0.03 -21.25
CA ARG A 39 1.32 -0.45 -20.95
C ARG A 39 1.24 -1.14 -19.59
N VAL A 40 0.62 -0.46 -18.64
CA VAL A 40 0.25 -0.97 -17.32
C VAL A 40 -1.12 -1.64 -17.38
N LYS A 41 -1.31 -2.73 -16.63
CA LYS A 41 -2.59 -3.45 -16.55
C LYS A 41 -3.25 -3.29 -15.19
N LYS A 42 -2.60 -3.73 -14.10
CA LYS A 42 -3.15 -3.68 -12.74
C LYS A 42 -2.09 -3.98 -11.69
N PHE A 43 -2.41 -3.75 -10.41
CA PHE A 43 -1.67 -4.36 -9.32
C PHE A 43 -1.70 -5.89 -9.42
N HIS A 44 -0.55 -6.53 -9.25
CA HIS A 44 -0.43 -7.99 -9.28
C HIS A 44 -0.32 -8.58 -7.86
N HIS A 45 0.63 -8.07 -7.07
CA HIS A 45 0.85 -8.51 -5.69
C HIS A 45 1.62 -7.46 -4.90
N VAL A 46 1.62 -7.59 -3.57
CA VAL A 46 2.53 -6.88 -2.67
C VAL A 46 3.36 -7.90 -1.91
N GLU A 47 4.68 -7.71 -1.86
CA GLU A 47 5.59 -8.57 -1.10
C GLU A 47 6.10 -7.85 0.15
N PHE A 48 5.84 -8.45 1.31
CA PHE A 48 6.46 -8.11 2.58
C PHE A 48 7.74 -8.92 2.76
N TRP A 49 8.81 -8.25 3.15
CA TRP A 49 9.96 -8.91 3.75
C TRP A 49 9.83 -8.88 5.26
N CYS A 50 10.14 -10.01 5.87
CA CYS A 50 9.92 -10.25 7.29
C CYS A 50 10.98 -11.19 7.86
N THR A 51 11.07 -11.22 9.19
CA THR A 51 12.00 -12.09 9.91
C THR A 51 11.51 -13.54 9.99
N ASP A 52 10.18 -13.75 10.00
CA ASP A 52 9.55 -15.07 9.96
C ASP A 52 8.27 -15.02 9.12
N ALA A 53 8.33 -15.60 7.91
CA ALA A 53 7.22 -15.56 6.97
C ALA A 53 6.01 -16.36 7.44
N THR A 54 6.22 -17.44 8.20
CA THR A 54 5.14 -18.31 8.70
C THR A 54 4.22 -17.56 9.65
N ASN A 55 4.76 -16.88 10.65
CA ASN A 55 3.98 -16.12 11.64
C ASN A 55 3.30 -14.92 11.00
N CYS A 56 4.01 -14.17 10.16
CA CYS A 56 3.43 -13.04 9.45
C CYS A 56 2.28 -13.49 8.54
N ALA A 57 2.50 -14.51 7.70
CA ALA A 57 1.48 -15.05 6.81
C ALA A 57 0.25 -15.57 7.58
N ASN A 58 0.44 -16.32 8.66
CA ASN A 58 -0.70 -16.83 9.44
C ASN A 58 -1.48 -15.71 10.14
N ARG A 59 -0.78 -14.72 10.70
CA ARG A 59 -1.44 -13.56 11.33
C ARG A 59 -2.25 -12.75 10.33
N PHE A 60 -1.70 -12.46 9.15
CA PHE A 60 -2.42 -11.75 8.10
C PHE A 60 -3.56 -12.61 7.53
N SER A 61 -3.35 -13.91 7.41
CA SER A 61 -4.39 -14.83 6.92
C SER A 61 -5.60 -14.84 7.83
N TRP A 62 -5.37 -15.00 9.13
CA TRP A 62 -6.41 -14.96 10.16
C TRP A 62 -7.05 -13.57 10.28
N GLY A 63 -6.23 -12.51 10.33
CA GLY A 63 -6.69 -11.15 10.61
C GLY A 63 -7.40 -10.47 9.44
N LEU A 64 -7.01 -10.76 8.19
CA LEU A 64 -7.65 -10.21 6.98
C LEU A 64 -8.64 -11.18 6.32
N GLY A 65 -8.66 -12.45 6.77
CA GLY A 65 -9.46 -13.49 6.13
C GLY A 65 -8.96 -13.84 4.73
N MET A 66 -7.64 -13.89 4.56
CA MET A 66 -7.00 -14.21 3.29
C MET A 66 -6.31 -15.57 3.38
N PRO A 67 -6.83 -16.64 2.77
CA PRO A 67 -6.25 -17.97 2.90
C PRO A 67 -4.86 -18.03 2.27
N ILE A 68 -3.97 -18.80 2.88
CA ILE A 68 -2.68 -19.16 2.27
C ILE A 68 -2.98 -20.15 1.14
N VAL A 69 -2.79 -19.72 -0.11
CA VAL A 69 -3.13 -20.51 -1.30
C VAL A 69 -1.91 -21.14 -1.96
N GLY A 70 -0.72 -20.58 -1.74
CA GLY A 70 0.52 -21.10 -2.32
C GLY A 70 1.71 -20.88 -1.41
N LYS A 71 2.75 -21.70 -1.59
CA LYS A 71 4.02 -21.61 -0.86
C LYS A 71 5.20 -21.88 -1.77
N SER A 72 6.35 -21.32 -1.44
CA SER A 72 7.66 -21.71 -1.94
C SER A 72 8.63 -21.72 -0.76
N ASP A 73 8.94 -22.90 -0.27
CA ASP A 73 9.78 -23.13 0.91
C ASP A 73 10.59 -24.45 0.75
N LEU A 74 11.25 -24.91 1.82
CA LEU A 74 12.03 -26.15 1.80
C LEU A 74 11.26 -27.36 1.25
N SER A 75 9.95 -27.45 1.53
CA SER A 75 9.11 -28.57 1.08
C SER A 75 8.86 -28.57 -0.42
N THR A 76 9.04 -27.42 -1.07
CA THR A 76 8.94 -27.22 -2.53
C THR A 76 10.32 -27.17 -3.21
N GLY A 77 11.39 -27.46 -2.46
CA GLY A 77 12.77 -27.43 -2.95
C GLY A 77 13.45 -26.06 -2.90
N ASN A 78 12.81 -25.01 -2.36
CA ASN A 78 13.44 -23.70 -2.21
C ASN A 78 14.32 -23.65 -0.95
N MET A 79 15.63 -23.57 -1.15
CA MET A 79 16.64 -23.56 -0.07
C MET A 79 17.07 -22.15 0.33
N VAL A 80 16.54 -21.11 -0.33
CA VAL A 80 16.99 -19.71 -0.21
C VAL A 80 16.06 -18.93 0.72
N HIS A 81 14.75 -19.06 0.52
CA HIS A 81 13.75 -18.32 1.29
C HIS A 81 12.47 -19.14 1.49
N ALA A 82 11.71 -18.78 2.52
CA ALA A 82 10.33 -19.21 2.68
C ALA A 82 9.41 -18.09 2.21
N SER A 83 8.53 -18.37 1.26
CA SER A 83 7.51 -17.44 0.75
C SER A 83 6.13 -18.04 0.84
N TYR A 84 5.19 -17.33 1.46
CA TYR A 84 3.79 -17.73 1.57
C TYR A 84 2.89 -16.72 0.87
N LEU A 85 2.01 -17.21 0.02
CA LEU A 85 1.07 -16.42 -0.76
C LEU A 85 -0.33 -16.51 -0.14
N LEU A 86 -0.85 -15.36 0.27
CA LEU A 86 -2.23 -15.16 0.68
C LEU A 86 -3.03 -14.58 -0.48
N ARG A 87 -4.27 -15.04 -0.65
CA ARG A 87 -5.16 -14.53 -1.71
C ARG A 87 -6.58 -14.33 -1.22
N SER A 88 -7.18 -13.19 -1.55
CA SER A 88 -8.63 -12.95 -1.41
C SER A 88 -9.11 -12.14 -2.61
N GLY A 89 -10.10 -12.67 -3.34
CA GLY A 89 -10.44 -12.21 -4.69
C GLY A 89 -9.23 -12.25 -5.64
N GLU A 90 -8.93 -11.12 -6.27
CA GLU A 90 -7.77 -10.96 -7.16
C GLU A 90 -6.50 -10.48 -6.42
N PHE A 91 -6.63 -10.10 -5.14
CA PHE A 91 -5.51 -9.55 -4.39
C PHE A 91 -4.56 -10.63 -3.89
N ASN A 92 -3.26 -10.44 -4.11
CA ASN A 92 -2.19 -11.32 -3.66
C ASN A 92 -1.27 -10.59 -2.68
N LEU A 93 -1.05 -11.18 -1.51
CA LEU A 93 -0.03 -10.78 -0.54
C LEU A 93 1.00 -11.88 -0.39
N VAL A 94 2.28 -11.54 -0.47
CA VAL A 94 3.39 -12.48 -0.30
C VAL A 94 4.20 -12.08 0.92
N PHE A 95 4.49 -13.04 1.79
CA PHE A 95 5.41 -12.87 2.92
C PHE A 95 6.65 -13.71 2.67
N THR A 96 7.83 -13.07 2.63
CA THR A 96 9.10 -13.74 2.37
C THR A 96 10.08 -13.52 3.52
N ALA A 97 10.74 -14.59 3.96
CA ALA A 97 11.80 -14.55 4.97
C ALA A 97 13.03 -15.37 4.51
N PRO A 98 14.26 -14.91 4.78
CA PRO A 98 15.48 -15.65 4.44
C PRO A 98 15.63 -16.90 5.31
N TYR A 99 16.08 -17.99 4.69
CA TYR A 99 16.71 -19.08 5.45
C TYR A 99 18.15 -18.71 5.86
N SER A 100 18.83 -19.62 6.57
CA SER A 100 20.28 -19.50 6.76
C SER A 100 21.00 -19.70 5.42
N PRO A 101 22.01 -18.89 5.05
CA PRO A 101 22.71 -19.05 3.77
C PRO A 101 23.49 -20.38 3.70
N SER A 102 23.76 -20.99 4.87
CA SER A 102 24.39 -22.31 4.96
C SER A 102 23.51 -23.43 4.40
N ILE A 103 22.19 -23.24 4.30
CA ILE A 103 21.25 -24.24 3.77
C ILE A 103 21.37 -24.31 2.24
N SER A 104 21.44 -23.16 1.57
CA SER A 104 21.63 -23.10 0.12
C SER A 104 23.03 -23.48 -0.36
N GLY A 105 24.02 -23.54 0.53
CA GLY A 105 25.42 -23.83 0.17
C GLY A 105 25.92 -22.90 -0.93
N ASN A 106 26.58 -23.48 -1.96
CA ASN A 106 27.03 -22.75 -3.15
C ASN A 106 25.95 -22.62 -4.25
N ASP A 107 24.76 -23.19 -4.06
CA ASP A 107 23.72 -23.36 -5.10
C ASP A 107 22.63 -22.27 -5.05
N LEU A 108 23.06 -21.04 -4.73
CA LEU A 108 22.21 -19.90 -4.37
C LEU A 108 21.19 -19.46 -5.44
N LYS A 109 21.44 -19.77 -6.73
CA LYS A 109 20.64 -19.24 -7.85
C LYS A 109 19.63 -20.21 -8.45
N HIS A 110 19.75 -21.51 -8.18
CA HIS A 110 18.95 -22.51 -8.91
C HIS A 110 17.65 -22.92 -8.20
N THR A 111 17.48 -22.60 -6.92
CA THR A 111 16.30 -23.03 -6.13
C THR A 111 15.36 -21.90 -5.70
N SER A 112 15.73 -20.63 -5.92
CA SER A 112 14.88 -19.50 -5.54
C SER A 112 13.75 -19.29 -6.56
N SER A 113 12.51 -19.24 -6.07
CA SER A 113 11.34 -18.92 -6.88
C SER A 113 11.17 -17.42 -7.16
N ILE A 114 11.83 -16.56 -6.37
CA ILE A 114 11.89 -15.11 -6.58
C ILE A 114 13.36 -14.74 -6.80
N PRO A 115 13.86 -14.75 -8.04
CA PRO A 115 15.30 -14.68 -8.33
C PRO A 115 15.94 -13.33 -8.00
N THR A 116 15.16 -12.34 -7.57
CA THR A 116 15.62 -11.04 -7.08
C THR A 116 15.87 -11.02 -5.57
N PHE A 117 15.55 -12.11 -4.87
CA PHE A 117 15.80 -12.24 -3.45
C PHE A 117 17.30 -12.32 -3.15
N ASP A 118 17.75 -11.52 -2.18
CA ASP A 118 19.12 -11.55 -1.67
C ASP A 118 19.12 -11.63 -0.15
N HIS A 119 19.90 -12.56 0.40
CA HIS A 119 19.97 -12.79 1.85
C HIS A 119 20.49 -11.58 2.63
N SER A 120 21.48 -10.87 2.10
CA SER A 120 22.09 -9.73 2.79
C SER A 120 21.15 -8.54 2.79
N ILE A 121 20.52 -8.25 1.65
CA ILE A 121 19.52 -7.18 1.53
C ILE A 121 18.29 -7.52 2.38
N ALA A 122 17.78 -8.74 2.35
CA ALA A 122 16.59 -9.13 3.13
C ALA A 122 16.79 -9.01 4.65
N ARG A 123 17.97 -9.39 5.14
CA ARG A 123 18.32 -9.21 6.57
C ARG A 123 18.51 -7.74 6.92
N SER A 124 19.24 -6.99 6.10
CA SER A 124 19.43 -5.55 6.32
C SER A 124 18.08 -4.84 6.36
N PHE A 125 17.21 -5.09 5.37
CA PHE A 125 15.87 -4.52 5.27
C PHE A 125 15.02 -4.84 6.51
N SER A 126 14.98 -6.10 6.94
CA SER A 126 14.18 -6.52 8.10
C SER A 126 14.69 -5.90 9.41
N VAL A 127 16.00 -5.68 9.54
CA VAL A 127 16.59 -5.01 10.71
C VAL A 127 16.31 -3.52 10.69
N THR A 128 16.49 -2.87 9.54
CA THR A 128 16.29 -1.42 9.36
C THR A 128 14.83 -1.02 9.49
N HIS A 129 13.88 -1.77 8.92
CA HIS A 129 12.47 -1.37 8.84
C HIS A 129 11.52 -2.20 9.72
N GLY A 130 11.92 -3.40 10.16
CA GLY A 130 11.00 -4.38 10.75
C GLY A 130 10.16 -5.09 9.69
N LEU A 131 8.88 -5.36 9.99
CA LEU A 131 7.92 -5.85 9.01
C LEU A 131 7.52 -4.71 8.05
N ALA A 132 7.94 -4.79 6.79
CA ALA A 132 7.66 -3.75 5.80
C ALA A 132 7.49 -4.33 4.38
N VAL A 133 6.85 -3.55 3.51
CA VAL A 133 6.68 -3.89 2.09
C VAL A 133 8.01 -3.66 1.36
N ARG A 134 8.52 -4.72 0.73
CA ARG A 134 9.69 -4.64 -0.15
C ARG A 134 9.31 -4.32 -1.58
N ALA A 135 8.29 -5.00 -2.11
CA ALA A 135 7.92 -4.86 -3.52
C ALA A 135 6.43 -4.54 -3.69
N ILE A 136 6.15 -3.50 -4.47
CA ILE A 136 4.84 -3.27 -5.08
C ILE A 136 4.93 -3.82 -6.50
N ALA A 137 4.18 -4.87 -6.82
CA ALA A 137 4.23 -5.48 -8.13
C ALA A 137 3.03 -5.09 -8.99
N ILE A 138 3.29 -4.68 -10.22
CA ILE A 138 2.27 -4.40 -11.22
C ILE A 138 2.43 -5.32 -12.43
N GLU A 139 1.30 -5.76 -12.96
CA GLU A 139 1.25 -6.46 -14.24
C GLU A 139 1.37 -5.44 -15.37
N VAL A 140 2.27 -5.70 -16.31
CA VAL A 140 2.51 -4.91 -17.50
C VAL A 140 2.42 -5.79 -18.74
N GLU A 141 2.36 -5.18 -19.92
CA GLU A 141 2.37 -5.93 -21.18
C GLU A 141 3.68 -6.70 -21.38
N ASP A 142 4.82 -6.05 -21.14
CA ASP A 142 6.17 -6.63 -21.27
C ASP A 142 7.09 -6.05 -20.19
N ALA A 143 7.54 -6.90 -19.25
CA ALA A 143 8.37 -6.49 -18.12
C ALA A 143 9.80 -6.12 -18.53
N ALA A 144 10.31 -6.65 -19.65
CA ALA A 144 11.61 -6.25 -20.18
C ALA A 144 11.53 -4.87 -20.84
N GLN A 145 10.46 -4.62 -21.61
CA GLN A 145 10.22 -3.31 -22.19
C GLN A 145 9.99 -2.25 -21.11
N ALA A 146 9.14 -2.54 -20.10
CA ALA A 146 8.90 -1.63 -18.99
C ALA A 146 10.21 -1.28 -18.25
N PHE A 147 11.06 -2.27 -17.97
CA PHE A 147 12.37 -2.02 -17.35
C PHE A 147 13.26 -1.12 -18.22
N ASN A 148 13.41 -1.42 -19.50
CA ASN A 148 14.28 -0.64 -20.39
C ASN A 148 13.79 0.80 -20.53
N ILE A 149 12.48 1.00 -20.68
CA ILE A 149 11.87 2.32 -20.79
C ILE A 149 12.06 3.10 -19.49
N THR A 150 11.78 2.50 -18.33
CA THR A 150 11.92 3.20 -17.05
C THR A 150 13.36 3.57 -16.75
N VAL A 151 14.33 2.68 -16.97
CA VAL A 151 15.76 2.97 -16.78
C VAL A 151 16.25 4.06 -17.74
N ALA A 152 15.80 4.03 -19.01
CA ALA A 152 16.12 5.08 -19.97
C ALA A 152 15.55 6.46 -19.58
N ASN A 153 14.52 6.50 -18.75
CA ASN A 153 13.90 7.72 -18.21
C ASN A 153 14.25 7.93 -16.73
N GLY A 154 15.44 7.48 -16.30
CA GLY A 154 16.03 7.86 -15.02
C GLY A 154 15.74 6.93 -13.84
N ALA A 155 14.94 5.87 -14.00
CA ALA A 155 14.74 4.89 -12.93
C ALA A 155 16.05 4.20 -12.57
N LYS A 156 16.33 4.08 -11.27
CA LYS A 156 17.46 3.31 -10.75
C LYS A 156 17.14 1.81 -10.87
N PRO A 157 17.93 1.01 -11.59
CA PRO A 157 17.68 -0.42 -11.72
C PRO A 157 17.91 -1.14 -10.39
N SER A 158 17.01 -2.06 -10.02
CA SER A 158 17.17 -2.98 -8.89
C SER A 158 17.52 -4.38 -9.38
N SER A 159 16.74 -4.91 -10.32
CA SER A 159 17.00 -6.19 -10.97
C SER A 159 16.66 -6.13 -12.46
N PRO A 160 17.57 -6.54 -13.36
CA PRO A 160 17.29 -6.60 -14.80
C PRO A 160 16.19 -7.62 -15.11
N PRO A 161 15.65 -7.64 -16.33
CA PRO A 161 14.65 -8.63 -16.72
C PRO A 161 15.16 -10.06 -16.61
N ILE A 162 14.45 -10.87 -15.83
CA ILE A 162 14.70 -12.29 -15.61
C ILE A 162 13.49 -13.07 -16.13
N LYS A 163 13.77 -14.05 -16.98
CA LYS A 163 12.78 -15.01 -17.45
C LYS A 163 12.56 -16.07 -16.36
N LEU A 164 11.36 -16.13 -15.79
CA LEU A 164 11.01 -17.11 -14.75
C LEU A 164 10.58 -18.46 -15.36
N ASP A 165 9.86 -18.41 -16.48
CA ASP A 165 9.59 -19.54 -17.37
C ASP A 165 9.40 -19.03 -18.82
N GLU A 166 8.91 -19.88 -19.75
CA GLU A 166 8.66 -19.49 -21.14
C GLU A 166 7.74 -18.27 -21.32
N ASP A 167 6.77 -18.10 -20.41
CA ASP A 167 5.67 -17.14 -20.48
C ASP A 167 5.81 -15.96 -19.51
N ILE A 168 6.66 -16.07 -18.48
CA ILE A 168 6.73 -15.09 -17.37
C ILE A 168 8.08 -14.37 -17.35
N LEU A 169 8.03 -13.03 -17.39
CA LEU A 169 9.19 -12.17 -17.13
C LEU A 169 8.95 -11.30 -15.91
N LEU A 170 10.03 -11.10 -15.14
CA LEU A 170 10.08 -10.25 -13.95
C LEU A 170 11.25 -9.27 -14.08
N SER A 171 11.04 -8.01 -13.69
CA SER A 171 12.10 -7.01 -13.54
C SER A 171 11.78 -6.04 -12.40
N GLU A 172 12.78 -5.32 -11.89
CA GLU A 172 12.59 -4.41 -10.76
C GLU A 172 13.38 -3.11 -10.89
N ILE A 173 12.76 -2.00 -10.50
CA ILE A 173 13.40 -0.69 -10.35
C ILE A 173 13.14 -0.14 -8.93
N CYS A 174 14.03 0.72 -8.43
CA CYS A 174 13.84 1.38 -7.14
C CYS A 174 12.71 2.42 -7.24
N LEU A 175 11.73 2.34 -6.35
CA LEU A 175 10.58 3.25 -6.30
C LEU A 175 10.84 4.42 -5.35
N TYR A 176 10.95 4.16 -4.04
CA TYR A 176 11.37 5.12 -3.01
C TYR A 176 11.95 4.36 -1.81
N GLY A 177 12.97 4.93 -1.16
CA GLY A 177 13.71 4.21 -0.11
C GLY A 177 14.20 2.86 -0.61
N ASP A 178 13.98 1.82 0.18
CA ASP A 178 14.27 0.41 -0.18
C ASP A 178 13.05 -0.32 -0.76
N VAL A 179 12.02 0.40 -1.22
CA VAL A 179 10.87 -0.20 -1.92
C VAL A 179 11.16 -0.28 -3.41
N VAL A 180 10.86 -1.43 -4.01
CA VAL A 180 10.96 -1.63 -5.46
C VAL A 180 9.58 -1.66 -6.13
N LEU A 181 9.52 -1.11 -7.34
CA LEU A 181 8.42 -1.36 -8.26
C LEU A 181 8.80 -2.58 -9.11
N ARG A 182 8.05 -3.67 -8.97
CA ARG A 182 8.28 -4.92 -9.69
C ARG A 182 7.34 -5.00 -10.89
N PHE A 183 7.89 -5.22 -12.07
CA PHE A 183 7.11 -5.48 -13.28
C PHE A 183 6.99 -6.99 -13.51
N LEU A 184 5.78 -7.44 -13.80
CA LEU A 184 5.49 -8.82 -14.22
C LEU A 184 4.74 -8.78 -15.55
N SER A 185 5.13 -9.62 -16.50
CA SER A 185 4.39 -9.83 -17.75
C SER A 185 4.21 -11.30 -18.05
N PHE A 186 3.04 -11.64 -18.57
CA PHE A 186 2.63 -13.00 -18.96
C PHE A 186 2.36 -13.00 -20.47
N LYS A 187 3.11 -13.80 -21.25
CA LYS A 187 2.95 -13.89 -22.71
C LYS A 187 1.63 -14.52 -23.12
N THR A 188 1.20 -15.54 -22.38
CA THR A 188 -0.09 -16.20 -22.58
C THR A 188 -1.03 -15.79 -21.45
N PRO A 189 -2.30 -15.41 -21.75
CA PRO A 189 -3.31 -15.27 -20.72
C PRO A 189 -3.40 -16.58 -19.95
N LYS A 190 -3.35 -16.53 -18.62
CA LYS A 190 -3.47 -17.74 -17.77
C LYS A 190 -4.70 -18.51 -18.21
N THR A 191 -4.49 -19.68 -18.81
CA THR A 191 -5.59 -20.59 -19.11
C THR A 191 -6.10 -21.15 -17.78
N PRO A 192 -7.42 -21.37 -17.61
CA PRO A 192 -7.97 -21.95 -16.38
C PRO A 192 -7.38 -23.31 -15.99
N ASN A 193 -6.70 -23.98 -16.93
CA ASN A 193 -6.03 -25.28 -16.75
C ASN A 193 -4.52 -25.17 -16.49
N SER A 194 -3.97 -23.97 -16.26
CA SER A 194 -2.60 -23.83 -15.76
C SER A 194 -2.55 -24.27 -14.30
N ASN A 195 -1.79 -25.32 -14.00
CA ASN A 195 -1.53 -25.78 -12.63
C ASN A 195 -0.72 -24.77 -11.78
N SER A 196 -0.42 -23.57 -12.31
CA SER A 196 0.39 -22.55 -11.62
C SER A 196 -0.46 -21.68 -10.69
N VAL A 197 -0.25 -21.86 -9.39
CA VAL A 197 -0.92 -21.08 -8.34
C VAL A 197 -0.53 -19.58 -8.36
N PHE A 198 0.70 -19.27 -8.78
CA PHE A 198 1.27 -17.93 -8.75
C PHE A 198 2.41 -17.73 -9.76
N LEU A 199 3.66 -17.84 -9.31
CA LEU A 199 4.90 -17.80 -10.09
C LEU A 199 5.55 -19.19 -10.11
N PRO A 200 6.44 -19.50 -11.07
CA PRO A 200 7.17 -20.76 -11.10
C PRO A 200 7.90 -21.02 -9.77
N GLY A 201 7.86 -22.26 -9.30
CA GLY A 201 8.42 -22.67 -8.00
C GLY A 201 7.51 -22.42 -6.78
N PHE A 202 6.31 -21.88 -6.98
CA PHE A 202 5.25 -21.92 -5.97
C PHE A 202 4.35 -23.14 -6.17
N GLU A 203 4.06 -23.84 -5.08
CA GLU A 203 3.14 -24.98 -5.04
C GLU A 203 1.86 -24.61 -4.27
N THR A 204 0.75 -25.22 -4.67
CA THR A 204 -0.54 -25.07 -3.98
C THR A 204 -0.46 -25.65 -2.56
N VAL A 205 -1.07 -24.97 -1.59
CA VAL A 205 -1.21 -25.51 -0.23
C VAL A 205 -2.44 -26.42 -0.16
N ASP A 206 -2.26 -27.61 0.44
CA ASP A 206 -3.30 -28.61 0.66
C ASP A 206 -4.47 -28.08 1.48
N GLU A 207 -5.67 -28.58 1.19
CA GLU A 207 -6.92 -28.06 1.75
C GLU A 207 -6.99 -28.12 3.27
N ILE A 208 -6.40 -29.15 3.88
CA ILE A 208 -6.38 -29.37 5.34
C ILE A 208 -5.45 -28.36 6.04
N SER A 209 -4.38 -27.94 5.37
CA SER A 209 -3.40 -26.96 5.88
C SER A 209 -3.76 -25.53 5.50
N SER A 210 -4.58 -25.35 4.47
CA SER A 210 -5.07 -24.05 4.04
C SER A 210 -6.29 -23.64 4.87
N SER A 211 -6.29 -22.41 5.38
CA SER A 211 -7.46 -21.79 5.99
C SER A 211 -8.53 -21.40 4.94
N ARG A 212 -8.74 -22.21 3.89
CA ARG A 212 -9.56 -21.93 2.68
C ARG A 212 -11.00 -21.46 2.94
N GLY A 213 -11.55 -21.69 4.13
CA GLY A 213 -12.86 -21.15 4.54
C GLY A 213 -12.84 -19.68 4.95
N LEU A 214 -11.66 -19.06 5.09
CA LEU A 214 -11.54 -17.64 5.38
C LEU A 214 -11.76 -16.85 4.10
N ASP A 215 -12.81 -16.04 4.06
CA ASP A 215 -12.93 -14.93 3.11
C ASP A 215 -13.85 -13.88 3.73
N PHE A 216 -13.26 -12.76 4.11
CA PHE A 216 -14.00 -11.67 4.76
C PHE A 216 -14.56 -10.68 3.74
N GLY A 217 -14.27 -10.82 2.44
CA GLY A 217 -14.80 -9.95 1.38
C GLY A 217 -13.77 -9.01 0.75
N ILE A 218 -12.48 -9.14 1.05
CA ILE A 218 -11.42 -8.34 0.39
C ILE A 218 -11.26 -8.80 -1.07
N ARG A 219 -11.09 -7.87 -2.02
CA ARG A 219 -11.08 -8.24 -3.45
C ARG A 219 -9.87 -7.76 -4.23
N ARG A 220 -9.36 -6.56 -3.96
CA ARG A 220 -8.23 -5.96 -4.68
C ARG A 220 -7.50 -4.93 -3.84
N LEU A 221 -6.27 -4.60 -4.23
CA LEU A 221 -5.60 -3.37 -3.80
C LEU A 221 -6.25 -2.18 -4.51
N ASP A 222 -6.58 -1.13 -3.77
CA ASP A 222 -7.02 0.14 -4.34
C ASP A 222 -5.84 1.04 -4.65
N HIS A 223 -4.99 1.24 -3.64
CA HIS A 223 -3.81 2.09 -3.74
C HIS A 223 -2.77 1.68 -2.68
N ALA A 224 -1.51 2.02 -2.95
CA ALA A 224 -0.39 1.81 -2.04
C ALA A 224 0.35 3.13 -1.82
N VAL A 225 0.45 3.56 -0.57
CA VAL A 225 0.93 4.91 -0.23
C VAL A 225 2.35 4.88 0.30
N GLY A 226 3.22 5.70 -0.29
CA GLY A 226 4.60 5.91 0.17
C GLY A 226 4.74 7.15 1.05
N ASN A 227 5.59 7.09 2.07
CA ASN A 227 6.08 8.27 2.77
C ASN A 227 7.51 8.56 2.32
N VAL A 228 7.78 9.83 1.99
CA VAL A 228 9.06 10.32 1.49
C VAL A 228 9.46 11.61 2.22
N PRO A 229 10.77 11.90 2.33
CA PRO A 229 11.22 13.16 2.94
C PRO A 229 10.95 14.39 2.07
N SER A 230 10.90 14.23 0.74
CA SER A 230 10.66 15.30 -0.23
C SER A 230 9.69 14.80 -1.30
N LEU A 231 8.48 15.35 -1.31
CA LEU A 231 7.42 14.95 -2.23
C LEU A 231 7.72 15.37 -3.66
N ALA A 232 8.23 16.60 -3.85
CA ALA A 232 8.54 17.14 -5.17
C ALA A 232 9.56 16.26 -5.91
N GLU A 233 10.63 15.84 -5.24
CA GLU A 233 11.66 14.98 -5.83
C GLU A 233 11.12 13.58 -6.13
N ALA A 234 10.37 12.99 -5.20
CA ALA A 234 9.81 11.65 -5.38
C ALA A 234 8.75 11.60 -6.50
N VAL A 235 7.84 12.58 -6.54
CA VAL A 235 6.83 12.70 -7.60
C VAL A 235 7.49 12.92 -8.95
N ALA A 236 8.46 13.83 -9.05
CA ALA A 236 9.18 14.07 -10.29
C ALA A 236 9.92 12.82 -10.78
N TYR A 237 10.60 12.09 -9.87
CA TYR A 237 11.28 10.85 -10.19
C TYR A 237 10.33 9.78 -10.73
N VAL A 238 9.23 9.49 -10.02
CA VAL A 238 8.25 8.47 -10.44
C VAL A 238 7.55 8.85 -11.74
N LYS A 239 7.07 10.09 -11.83
CA LYS A 239 6.41 10.62 -13.04
C LYS A 239 7.32 10.58 -14.26
N GLU A 240 8.61 10.90 -14.09
CA GLU A 240 9.55 10.90 -15.20
C GLU A 240 9.72 9.49 -15.78
N PHE A 241 9.92 8.46 -14.95
CA PHE A 241 10.17 7.12 -15.48
C PHE A 241 8.90 6.36 -15.90
N THR A 242 7.75 6.58 -15.26
CA THR A 242 6.50 5.88 -15.62
C THR A 242 5.68 6.61 -16.67
N GLY A 243 5.68 7.95 -16.64
CA GLY A 243 4.69 8.76 -17.35
C GLY A 243 3.32 8.82 -16.65
N PHE A 244 3.20 8.33 -15.41
CA PHE A 244 1.96 8.41 -14.62
C PHE A 244 1.55 9.87 -14.40
N HIS A 245 0.25 10.15 -14.46
CA HIS A 245 -0.26 11.50 -14.25
C HIS A 245 -0.66 11.74 -12.79
N GLU A 246 -0.66 13.02 -12.40
CA GLU A 246 -1.22 13.44 -11.12
C GLU A 246 -2.74 13.31 -11.18
N PHE A 247 -3.30 12.52 -10.27
CA PHE A 247 -4.73 12.24 -10.18
C PHE A 247 -5.41 13.12 -9.13
N ALA A 248 -4.74 13.37 -8.01
CA ALA A 248 -5.21 14.23 -6.93
C ALA A 248 -4.02 14.73 -6.12
N GLU A 249 -4.19 15.85 -5.44
CA GLU A 249 -3.23 16.36 -4.46
C GLU A 249 -3.95 16.89 -3.23
N PHE A 250 -3.26 16.87 -2.09
CA PHE A 250 -3.76 17.35 -0.80
C PHE A 250 -2.65 18.16 -0.14
N THR A 251 -2.99 19.37 0.31
CA THR A 251 -2.09 20.25 1.07
C THR A 251 -2.43 20.23 2.56
N THR A 252 -1.57 20.80 3.39
CA THR A 252 -1.84 20.94 4.83
C THR A 252 -3.17 21.67 5.10
N GLU A 253 -3.48 22.68 4.29
CA GLU A 253 -4.73 23.42 4.37
C GLU A 253 -5.96 22.54 4.05
N ASP A 254 -5.79 21.56 3.15
CA ASP A 254 -6.83 20.59 2.80
C ASP A 254 -7.07 19.54 3.89
N VAL A 255 -6.03 19.20 4.65
CA VAL A 255 -6.04 18.16 5.70
C VAL A 255 -6.75 18.64 6.97
N GLY A 256 -6.84 19.96 7.18
CA GLY A 256 -7.77 20.56 8.15
C GLY A 256 -7.39 20.34 9.62
N THR A 257 -6.11 20.09 9.92
CA THR A 257 -5.57 19.92 11.26
C THR A 257 -4.83 21.18 11.71
N SER A 258 -5.10 21.62 12.94
CA SER A 258 -4.44 22.79 13.54
C SER A 258 -3.12 22.44 14.24
N GLU A 259 -2.79 21.14 14.36
CA GLU A 259 -1.68 20.64 15.17
C GLU A 259 -0.60 19.91 14.36
N SER A 260 -0.94 19.13 13.34
CA SER A 260 -0.02 18.38 12.47
C SER A 260 -0.36 18.61 10.98
N GLY A 261 0.47 18.15 10.05
CA GLY A 261 0.23 18.32 8.61
C GLY A 261 0.99 17.34 7.73
N LEU A 262 0.52 17.20 6.49
CA LEU A 262 1.19 16.51 5.40
C LEU A 262 0.82 17.18 4.08
N ASN A 263 1.69 17.02 3.09
CA ASN A 263 1.31 17.19 1.69
C ASN A 263 1.29 15.81 1.01
N SER A 264 0.39 15.62 0.06
CA SER A 264 0.21 14.35 -0.64
C SER A 264 -0.08 14.57 -2.12
N VAL A 265 0.47 13.73 -2.97
CA VAL A 265 0.15 13.66 -4.41
C VAL A 265 -0.11 12.22 -4.79
N VAL A 266 -1.19 11.99 -5.53
CA VAL A 266 -1.57 10.69 -6.09
C VAL A 266 -1.11 10.61 -7.53
N LEU A 267 -0.21 9.68 -7.83
CA LEU A 267 0.11 9.30 -9.21
C LEU A 267 -0.74 8.12 -9.67
N ALA A 268 -1.18 8.15 -10.93
CA ALA A 268 -2.05 7.14 -11.51
C ALA A 268 -1.56 6.66 -12.89
N SER A 269 -1.80 5.37 -13.18
CA SER A 269 -1.73 4.84 -14.55
C SER A 269 -2.80 5.46 -15.45
N ASN A 270 -2.69 5.24 -16.77
CA ASN A 270 -3.61 5.77 -17.78
C ASN A 270 -5.09 5.43 -17.53
N ASP A 271 -5.37 4.23 -17.04
CA ASP A 271 -6.72 3.75 -16.67
C ASP A 271 -7.07 4.01 -15.21
N GLU A 272 -6.14 4.62 -14.47
CA GLU A 272 -6.23 5.00 -13.07
C GLU A 272 -6.38 3.81 -12.10
N MET A 273 -6.18 2.58 -12.57
CA MET A 273 -6.31 1.36 -11.76
C MET A 273 -5.08 1.05 -10.90
N VAL A 274 -3.92 1.64 -11.22
CA VAL A 274 -2.72 1.63 -10.37
C VAL A 274 -2.54 3.03 -9.79
N LEU A 275 -2.76 3.15 -8.48
CA LEU A 275 -2.71 4.40 -7.73
C LEU A 275 -1.58 4.35 -6.71
N LEU A 276 -0.61 5.26 -6.84
CA LEU A 276 0.56 5.38 -5.97
C LEU A 276 0.61 6.78 -5.32
N PRO A 277 -0.16 7.02 -4.24
CA PRO A 277 0.01 8.22 -3.44
C PRO A 277 1.38 8.29 -2.76
N MET A 278 1.92 9.50 -2.63
CA MET A 278 3.13 9.80 -1.87
C MET A 278 2.87 10.96 -0.93
N ASN A 279 3.39 10.88 0.29
CA ASN A 279 3.27 11.93 1.31
C ASN A 279 4.64 12.47 1.74
N GLU A 280 4.70 13.76 2.07
CA GLU A 280 5.81 14.38 2.80
C GLU A 280 5.36 14.98 4.14
N PRO A 281 6.27 15.07 5.13
CA PRO A 281 5.98 15.78 6.37
C PRO A 281 5.93 17.29 6.16
N VAL A 282 5.07 17.95 6.92
CA VAL A 282 5.06 19.42 7.03
C VAL A 282 5.68 19.81 8.36
N TYR A 283 6.71 20.65 8.31
CA TYR A 283 7.47 21.08 9.49
C TYR A 283 6.93 22.40 10.06
N GLY A 284 7.25 22.67 11.33
CA GLY A 284 6.84 23.90 12.01
C GLY A 284 5.41 23.91 12.54
N THR A 285 4.73 22.76 12.52
CA THR A 285 3.41 22.54 13.14
C THR A 285 3.53 22.34 14.66
N LYS A 286 2.42 22.47 15.41
CA LYS A 286 2.44 22.37 16.90
C LYS A 286 2.84 20.98 17.40
N ARG A 287 2.40 19.95 16.68
CA ARG A 287 2.77 18.55 16.85
C ARG A 287 3.64 18.12 15.69
N LYS A 288 4.43 17.09 15.94
CA LYS A 288 5.19 16.40 14.92
C LYS A 288 4.26 15.77 13.89
N SER A 289 4.58 15.91 12.62
CA SER A 289 3.87 15.19 11.55
C SER A 289 4.05 13.68 11.75
N GLN A 290 2.95 12.92 11.65
CA GLN A 290 2.95 11.46 11.60
C GLN A 290 3.81 10.91 10.44
N ILE A 291 3.98 11.68 9.35
CA ILE A 291 4.88 11.30 8.26
C ILE A 291 6.33 11.33 8.76
N GLN A 292 6.70 12.35 9.54
CA GLN A 292 8.02 12.42 10.16
C GLN A 292 8.21 11.31 11.21
N THR A 293 7.19 11.02 12.02
CA THR A 293 7.22 9.88 12.96
C THR A 293 7.46 8.57 12.22
N TYR A 294 6.77 8.34 11.10
CA TYR A 294 7.01 7.19 10.23
C TYR A 294 8.47 7.15 9.74
N LEU A 295 8.98 8.24 9.14
CA LEU A 295 10.32 8.27 8.56
C LEU A 295 11.41 7.96 9.59
N GLU A 296 11.23 8.37 10.84
CA GLU A 296 12.18 8.06 11.91
C GLU A 296 12.11 6.60 12.37
N HIS A 297 10.91 6.07 12.60
CA HIS A 297 10.76 4.69 13.09
C HIS A 297 10.96 3.65 11.99
N ASN A 298 10.75 4.04 10.74
CA ASN A 298 11.05 3.23 9.57
C ASN A 298 12.51 3.39 9.11
N GLU A 299 13.29 4.30 9.69
CA GLU A 299 14.65 4.63 9.22
C GLU A 299 14.71 5.04 7.74
N GLY A 300 13.72 5.82 7.28
CA GLY A 300 13.66 6.38 5.94
C GLY A 300 12.31 6.17 5.23
N ALA A 301 12.32 6.44 3.92
CA ALA A 301 11.14 6.31 3.07
C ALA A 301 10.66 4.85 2.94
N GLY A 302 9.36 4.67 2.75
CA GLY A 302 8.76 3.34 2.63
C GLY A 302 7.25 3.38 2.42
N VAL A 303 6.62 2.19 2.32
CA VAL A 303 5.16 2.08 2.22
C VAL A 303 4.53 2.33 3.59
N GLN A 304 3.67 3.34 3.66
CA GLN A 304 2.91 3.69 4.86
C GLN A 304 1.66 2.84 5.00
N HIS A 305 0.86 2.71 3.94
CA HIS A 305 -0.34 1.90 4.02
C HIS A 305 -0.75 1.30 2.68
N LEU A 306 -1.55 0.24 2.80
CA LEU A 306 -2.21 -0.45 1.69
C LEU A 306 -3.72 -0.32 1.90
N ALA A 307 -4.42 0.23 0.91
CA ALA A 307 -5.87 0.33 0.94
C ALA A 307 -6.50 -0.85 0.21
N LEU A 308 -7.24 -1.68 0.93
CA LEU A 308 -7.82 -2.92 0.45
C LEU A 308 -9.31 -2.74 0.22
N VAL A 309 -9.76 -2.98 -1.01
CA VAL A 309 -11.18 -2.89 -1.35
C VAL A 309 -11.91 -4.11 -0.85
N SER A 310 -13.00 -3.88 -0.11
CA SER A 310 -14.00 -4.87 0.22
C SER A 310 -15.24 -4.73 -0.66
N GLU A 311 -15.86 -5.86 -1.00
CA GLU A 311 -17.19 -5.88 -1.63
C GLU A 311 -18.32 -5.59 -0.63
N ASP A 312 -18.10 -5.85 0.66
CA ASP A 312 -19.00 -5.58 1.79
C ASP A 312 -18.15 -5.26 3.02
N ILE A 313 -17.84 -3.98 3.20
CA ILE A 313 -16.99 -3.48 4.29
C ILE A 313 -17.60 -3.79 5.65
N PHE A 314 -18.93 -3.83 5.77
CA PHE A 314 -19.61 -4.11 7.03
C PHE A 314 -19.34 -5.54 7.47
N LYS A 315 -19.53 -6.52 6.56
CA LYS A 315 -19.17 -7.92 6.81
C LYS A 315 -17.68 -8.06 7.10
N THR A 316 -16.82 -7.45 6.28
CA THR A 316 -15.37 -7.53 6.47
C THR A 316 -14.95 -7.05 7.85
N LEU A 317 -15.46 -5.90 8.30
CA LEU A 317 -15.07 -5.34 9.59
C LEU A 317 -15.67 -6.08 10.78
N ARG A 318 -16.87 -6.65 10.69
CA ARG A 318 -17.36 -7.57 11.73
C ARG A 318 -16.40 -8.73 11.93
N GLU A 319 -16.01 -9.40 10.83
CA GLU A 319 -15.10 -10.54 10.90
C GLU A 319 -13.70 -10.14 11.41
N MET A 320 -13.14 -9.04 10.92
CA MET A 320 -11.83 -8.57 11.38
C MET A 320 -11.85 -8.17 12.86
N ARG A 321 -12.88 -7.44 13.32
CA ARG A 321 -13.02 -7.00 14.71
C ARG A 321 -13.22 -8.17 15.68
N MET A 322 -13.95 -9.20 15.27
CA MET A 322 -14.09 -10.44 16.08
C MET A 322 -12.74 -11.11 16.36
N ARG A 323 -11.74 -10.87 15.51
CA ARG A 323 -10.42 -11.50 15.61
C ARG A 323 -9.36 -10.59 16.25
N SER A 324 -9.61 -9.29 16.43
CA SER A 324 -8.65 -8.34 16.98
C SER A 324 -8.04 -8.80 18.31
N GLY A 325 -8.87 -9.27 19.25
CA GLY A 325 -8.42 -9.72 20.57
C GLY A 325 -7.79 -11.12 20.60
N VAL A 326 -7.76 -11.83 19.47
CA VAL A 326 -7.26 -13.21 19.35
C VAL A 326 -6.28 -13.34 18.18
N GLY A 327 -5.38 -12.36 18.05
CA GLY A 327 -4.28 -12.38 17.07
C GLY A 327 -4.56 -11.71 15.73
N GLY A 328 -5.71 -11.07 15.55
CA GLY A 328 -6.03 -10.27 14.36
C GLY A 328 -5.43 -8.85 14.40
N PHE A 329 -6.07 -7.93 13.70
CA PHE A 329 -5.68 -6.51 13.65
C PHE A 329 -6.61 -5.65 14.49
N GLU A 330 -6.04 -4.70 15.20
CA GLU A 330 -6.79 -3.65 15.89
C GLU A 330 -7.03 -2.46 14.97
N PHE A 331 -8.06 -1.69 15.27
CA PHE A 331 -8.44 -0.49 14.51
C PHE A 331 -8.16 0.78 15.29
N MET A 332 -7.99 1.89 14.57
CA MET A 332 -7.91 3.21 15.18
C MET A 332 -9.18 3.52 15.99
N PRO A 333 -9.08 4.39 17.02
CA PRO A 333 -10.25 4.78 17.80
C PRO A 333 -11.35 5.36 16.92
N SER A 334 -12.58 4.90 17.15
CA SER A 334 -13.76 5.38 16.43
C SER A 334 -13.94 6.89 16.65
N PRO A 335 -14.37 7.65 15.62
CA PRO A 335 -14.83 9.02 15.78
C PRO A 335 -15.91 9.17 16.86
N PRO A 336 -16.07 10.36 17.45
CA PRO A 336 -17.13 10.61 18.42
C PRO A 336 -18.53 10.48 17.80
N PRO A 337 -19.59 10.17 18.57
CA PRO A 337 -20.97 10.05 18.07
C PRO A 337 -21.48 11.28 17.29
N THR A 338 -20.94 12.47 17.57
CA THR A 338 -21.25 13.70 16.85
C THR A 338 -20.86 13.65 15.37
N TYR A 339 -19.82 12.89 15.02
CA TYR A 339 -19.44 12.63 13.64
C TYR A 339 -20.56 11.90 12.89
N TYR A 340 -21.10 10.81 13.46
CA TYR A 340 -22.15 10.00 12.82
C TYR A 340 -23.50 10.70 12.77
N LYS A 341 -23.84 11.53 13.78
CA LYS A 341 -25.02 12.40 13.73
C LYS A 341 -25.01 13.34 12.51
N ASN A 342 -23.82 13.82 12.14
CA ASN A 342 -23.63 14.68 10.97
C ASN A 342 -23.54 13.88 9.66
N LEU A 343 -23.37 12.56 9.68
CA LEU A 343 -23.31 11.75 8.45
C LEU A 343 -24.63 11.78 7.68
N LYS A 344 -25.76 11.81 8.38
CA LYS A 344 -27.08 11.79 7.75
C LYS A 344 -27.27 12.97 6.77
N SER A 345 -26.73 14.15 7.08
CA SER A 345 -26.78 15.29 6.16
C SER A 345 -25.80 15.21 5.00
N ARG A 346 -24.73 14.39 5.10
CA ARG A 346 -23.71 14.24 4.05
C ARG A 346 -23.99 13.08 3.08
N ALA A 347 -24.50 11.97 3.60
CA ALA A 347 -24.60 10.69 2.87
C ALA A 347 -25.93 9.94 3.10
N GLY A 348 -26.95 10.57 3.70
CA GLY A 348 -28.24 9.92 3.98
C GLY A 348 -29.10 9.59 2.76
N ASP A 349 -28.72 10.04 1.57
CA ASP A 349 -29.29 9.65 0.28
C ASP A 349 -28.59 8.42 -0.36
N VAL A 350 -27.44 8.01 0.19
CA VAL A 350 -26.66 6.84 -0.28
C VAL A 350 -26.68 5.72 0.75
N LEU A 351 -26.62 6.05 2.04
CA LEU A 351 -26.63 5.11 3.16
C LEU A 351 -27.96 5.18 3.90
N SER A 352 -28.54 4.02 4.21
CA SER A 352 -29.73 3.94 5.08
C SER A 352 -29.38 4.31 6.53
N ASP A 353 -30.41 4.61 7.34
CA ASP A 353 -30.21 4.89 8.77
C ASP A 353 -29.58 3.71 9.51
N GLU A 354 -29.90 2.47 9.11
CA GLU A 354 -29.28 1.24 9.63
C GLU A 354 -27.79 1.16 9.26
N GLN A 355 -27.44 1.47 8.01
CA GLN A 355 -26.04 1.46 7.56
C GLN A 355 -25.22 2.56 8.22
N ILE A 356 -25.81 3.74 8.48
CA ILE A 356 -25.13 4.81 9.24
C ILE A 356 -24.87 4.37 10.69
N LYS A 357 -25.84 3.69 11.32
CA LYS A 357 -25.66 3.12 12.65
C LYS A 357 -24.57 2.04 12.66
N GLU A 358 -24.53 1.20 11.64
CA GLU A 358 -23.50 0.18 11.48
C GLU A 358 -22.11 0.80 11.25
N CYS A 359 -22.03 1.94 10.55
CA CYS A 359 -20.80 2.74 10.47
C CYS A 359 -20.35 3.21 11.85
N GLU A 360 -21.27 3.67 12.70
CA GLU A 360 -20.96 4.11 14.08
C GLU A 360 -20.43 2.95 14.94
N GLU A 361 -21.13 1.80 14.91
CA GLU A 361 -20.76 0.61 15.66
C GLU A 361 -19.38 0.05 15.24
N LEU A 362 -19.08 0.10 13.94
CA LEU A 362 -17.83 -0.42 13.39
C LEU A 362 -16.71 0.62 13.27
N GLY A 363 -16.97 1.90 13.59
CA GLY A 363 -15.97 2.96 13.50
C GLY A 363 -15.62 3.40 12.07
N ILE A 364 -16.53 3.21 11.11
CA ILE A 364 -16.30 3.49 9.68
C ILE A 364 -16.39 4.99 9.41
N LEU A 365 -15.36 5.53 8.77
CA LEU A 365 -15.34 6.86 8.22
C LEU A 365 -16.01 6.87 6.84
N VAL A 366 -16.69 7.96 6.49
CA VAL A 366 -17.49 8.07 5.26
C VAL A 366 -17.22 9.43 4.64
N ASP A 367 -16.55 9.43 3.50
CA ASP A 367 -16.36 10.64 2.70
C ASP A 367 -17.21 10.60 1.44
N ARG A 368 -17.44 11.76 0.85
CA ARG A 368 -18.23 11.89 -0.37
C ARG A 368 -17.66 12.97 -1.28
N ASP A 369 -17.56 12.64 -2.56
CA ASP A 369 -17.32 13.60 -3.63
C ASP A 369 -18.54 13.65 -4.58
N PRO A 370 -18.56 14.54 -5.58
CA PRO A 370 -19.67 14.61 -6.53
C PRO A 370 -19.90 13.35 -7.38
N GLN A 371 -18.92 12.44 -7.47
CA GLN A 371 -18.96 11.23 -8.30
C GLN A 371 -19.38 9.97 -7.51
N GLY A 372 -19.07 9.91 -6.21
CA GLY A 372 -19.32 8.73 -5.38
C GLY A 372 -19.08 8.93 -3.88
N THR A 373 -19.24 7.84 -3.13
CA THR A 373 -19.08 7.77 -1.67
C THR A 373 -17.99 6.77 -1.31
N LEU A 374 -17.13 7.12 -0.37
CA LEU A 374 -16.03 6.29 0.12
C LEU A 374 -16.28 5.93 1.59
N LEU A 375 -16.44 4.64 1.88
CA LEU A 375 -16.38 4.10 3.24
C LEU A 375 -14.94 3.64 3.48
N GLN A 376 -14.37 3.97 4.63
CA GLN A 376 -12.99 3.63 4.96
C GLN A 376 -12.78 3.44 6.46
N ILE A 377 -11.79 2.63 6.83
CA ILE A 377 -11.30 2.52 8.20
C ILE A 377 -9.82 2.13 8.21
N PHE A 378 -9.11 2.54 9.24
CA PHE A 378 -7.68 2.31 9.38
C PHE A 378 -7.39 1.36 10.54
N THR A 379 -6.51 0.39 10.31
CA THR A 379 -5.93 -0.41 11.38
C THR A 379 -4.95 0.43 12.20
N LYS A 380 -4.65 -0.01 13.42
CA LYS A 380 -3.37 0.33 14.06
C LYS A 380 -2.20 -0.24 13.24
N PRO A 381 -0.95 0.15 13.52
CA PRO A 381 0.21 -0.44 12.86
C PRO A 381 0.17 -1.98 12.89
N VAL A 382 0.50 -2.61 11.76
CA VAL A 382 0.41 -4.08 11.60
C VAL A 382 1.64 -4.82 12.10
N GLY A 383 2.71 -4.10 12.45
CA GLY A 383 3.90 -4.61 13.13
C GLY A 383 4.18 -3.86 14.43
N ASP A 384 5.39 -4.02 14.96
CA ASP A 384 5.77 -3.44 16.26
C ASP A 384 5.94 -1.92 16.21
N ARG A 385 6.38 -1.39 15.07
CA ARG A 385 6.73 0.02 14.89
C ARG A 385 5.51 0.82 14.42
N PRO A 386 5.40 2.12 14.76
CA PRO A 386 4.35 3.01 14.26
C PRO A 386 4.59 3.41 12.79
N THR A 387 4.64 2.42 11.92
CA THR A 387 5.01 2.56 10.50
C THR A 387 3.86 2.10 9.61
N ILE A 388 3.91 0.87 9.08
CA ILE A 388 2.92 0.36 8.14
C ILE A 388 1.59 0.02 8.83
N PHE A 389 0.48 0.42 8.22
CA PHE A 389 -0.89 0.03 8.59
C PHE A 389 -1.71 -0.34 7.35
N VAL A 390 -2.93 -0.82 7.55
CA VAL A 390 -3.85 -1.20 6.49
C VAL A 390 -5.10 -0.31 6.55
N GLU A 391 -5.58 0.11 5.39
CA GLU A 391 -6.89 0.74 5.23
C GLU A 391 -7.83 -0.28 4.57
N ILE A 392 -9.06 -0.41 5.09
CA ILE A 392 -10.11 -1.18 4.44
C ILE A 392 -11.12 -0.19 3.89
N ILE A 393 -11.43 -0.30 2.59
CA ILE A 393 -12.33 0.62 1.92
C ILE A 393 -13.45 -0.08 1.16
N GLN A 394 -14.54 0.66 0.93
CA GLN A 394 -15.54 0.33 -0.07
C GLN A 394 -15.98 1.63 -0.77
N ARG A 395 -15.94 1.61 -2.10
CA ARG A 395 -16.37 2.73 -2.94
C ARG A 395 -17.78 2.45 -3.45
N LEU A 396 -18.66 3.44 -3.38
CA LEU A 396 -20.05 3.36 -3.87
C LEU A 396 -20.27 4.40 -4.97
N GLY A 397 -20.83 3.98 -6.10
CA GLY A 397 -21.05 4.82 -7.27
C GLY A 397 -20.02 4.61 -8.39
N CYS A 398 -20.00 5.54 -9.35
CA CYS A 398 -19.13 5.53 -10.53
C CYS A 398 -19.10 4.22 -11.33
N MET A 399 -20.24 3.54 -11.43
CA MET A 399 -20.36 2.31 -12.22
C MET A 399 -20.39 2.65 -13.72
N LEU A 400 -19.46 2.09 -14.47
CA LEU A 400 -19.34 2.19 -15.91
C LEU A 400 -19.55 0.81 -16.53
N LYS A 401 -19.82 0.77 -17.83
CA LYS A 401 -19.85 -0.46 -18.63
C LYS A 401 -18.78 -0.34 -19.71
N ASP A 402 -18.04 -1.42 -19.92
CA ASP A 402 -17.14 -1.51 -21.07
C ASP A 402 -17.91 -1.82 -22.36
N GLU A 403 -17.19 -1.88 -23.49
CA GLU A 403 -17.75 -2.18 -24.81
C GLU A 403 -18.42 -3.57 -24.87
N GLU A 404 -18.06 -4.47 -23.95
CA GLU A 404 -18.58 -5.83 -23.82
C GLU A 404 -19.78 -5.91 -22.85
N GLY A 405 -20.16 -4.77 -22.25
CA GLY A 405 -21.29 -4.65 -21.33
C GLY A 405 -21.00 -5.09 -19.89
N LYS A 406 -19.74 -5.43 -19.57
CA LYS A 406 -19.32 -5.77 -18.21
C LYS A 406 -19.21 -4.49 -17.38
N THR A 407 -19.88 -4.52 -16.23
CA THR A 407 -19.89 -3.39 -15.31
C THR A 407 -18.59 -3.35 -14.51
N PHE A 408 -17.93 -2.19 -14.46
CA PHE A 408 -16.77 -1.95 -13.61
C PHE A 408 -16.92 -0.61 -12.89
N GLN A 409 -16.22 -0.44 -11.78
CA GLN A 409 -16.22 0.82 -11.03
C GLN A 409 -15.04 1.67 -11.48
N LYS A 410 -15.29 2.94 -11.82
CA LYS A 410 -14.22 3.91 -12.10
C LYS A 410 -13.26 3.99 -10.91
N ALA A 411 -11.96 3.96 -11.18
CA ALA A 411 -10.95 4.10 -10.14
C ALA A 411 -11.06 5.45 -9.41
N GLY A 412 -10.66 5.47 -8.14
CA GLY A 412 -10.71 6.69 -7.30
C GLY A 412 -12.13 7.22 -7.00
N CYS A 413 -13.20 6.47 -7.30
CA CYS A 413 -14.58 6.90 -7.04
C CYS A 413 -14.81 7.26 -5.56
N GLY A 414 -15.23 8.50 -5.27
CA GLY A 414 -15.39 8.99 -3.89
C GLY A 414 -14.12 9.58 -3.29
N GLY A 415 -13.04 9.74 -4.07
CA GLY A 415 -11.80 10.40 -3.65
C GLY A 415 -10.93 9.55 -2.73
N PHE A 416 -10.15 10.21 -1.86
CA PHE A 416 -9.22 9.58 -0.90
C PHE A 416 -9.49 10.01 0.54
N GLY A 417 -10.75 10.32 0.88
CA GLY A 417 -11.09 10.64 2.26
C GLY A 417 -10.68 12.04 2.72
N LYS A 418 -10.60 13.03 1.82
CA LYS A 418 -10.26 14.41 2.17
C LYS A 418 -11.09 14.92 3.34
N GLY A 419 -12.41 14.71 3.29
CA GLY A 419 -13.33 15.16 4.33
C GLY A 419 -13.14 14.44 5.67
N ASN A 420 -12.45 13.30 5.67
CA ASN A 420 -12.17 12.48 6.84
C ASN A 420 -10.79 12.76 7.45
N PHE A 421 -9.86 13.44 6.76
CA PHE A 421 -8.52 13.69 7.29
C PHE A 421 -8.56 14.33 8.68
N SER A 422 -9.35 15.39 8.89
CA SER A 422 -9.45 16.01 10.23
C SER A 422 -9.96 15.04 11.32
N ALA A 423 -10.88 14.14 10.98
CA ALA A 423 -11.38 13.13 11.93
C ALA A 423 -10.33 12.06 12.22
N LEU A 424 -9.66 11.55 11.17
CA LEU A 424 -8.58 10.58 11.26
C LEU A 424 -7.41 11.12 12.10
N PHE A 425 -6.97 12.34 11.82
CA PHE A 425 -5.86 12.96 12.54
C PHE A 425 -6.16 13.18 14.00
N LYS A 426 -7.38 13.59 14.35
CA LYS A 426 -7.78 13.67 15.76
C LYS A 426 -7.70 12.31 16.43
N SER A 427 -8.16 11.23 15.79
CA SER A 427 -8.04 9.87 16.34
C SER A 427 -6.58 9.42 16.49
N ILE A 428 -5.70 9.76 15.54
CA ILE A 428 -4.25 9.48 15.63
C ILE A 428 -3.61 10.29 16.77
N GLU A 429 -3.87 11.59 16.83
CA GLU A 429 -3.31 12.48 17.86
C GLU A 429 -3.79 12.08 19.27
N GLU A 430 -5.04 11.65 19.42
CA GLU A 430 -5.54 11.10 20.68
C GLU A 430 -4.84 9.79 21.03
N TYR A 431 -4.64 8.89 20.06
CA TYR A 431 -3.91 7.65 20.28
C TYR A 431 -2.44 7.91 20.67
N GLU A 432 -1.74 8.81 20.00
CA GLU A 432 -0.36 9.20 20.33
C GLU A 432 -0.25 9.80 21.74
N LYS A 433 -1.22 10.62 22.18
CA LYS A 433 -1.25 11.11 23.57
C LYS A 433 -1.27 9.97 24.60
N THR A 434 -1.93 8.85 24.29
CA THR A 434 -1.93 7.68 25.19
C THR A 434 -0.58 6.96 25.24
N LEU A 435 0.26 7.13 24.23
CA LEU A 435 1.62 6.58 24.17
C LEU A 435 2.63 7.49 24.87
N GLU A 436 2.54 8.82 24.67
CA GLU A 436 3.42 9.82 25.31
C GLU A 436 3.30 9.84 26.83
N ALA A 437 2.10 9.61 27.38
CA ALA A 437 1.85 9.58 28.82
C ALA A 437 2.59 8.45 29.58
N LYS A 438 3.28 7.54 28.87
CA LYS A 438 4.02 6.41 29.45
C LYS A 438 5.54 6.59 29.44
N VAL A 439 6.07 7.66 28.86
CA VAL A 439 7.50 7.97 28.99
C VAL A 439 7.75 8.40 30.44
N PRO A 440 8.55 7.67 31.24
CA PRO A 440 8.92 8.16 32.56
C PRO A 440 9.63 9.50 32.34
N VAL A 441 9.13 10.54 33.00
CA VAL A 441 9.92 11.74 33.22
C VAL A 441 11.14 11.29 34.02
N ASN A 442 12.23 10.98 33.33
CA ASN A 442 13.52 10.82 33.99
C ASN A 442 13.85 12.19 34.57
N GLY A 443 13.64 12.30 35.89
CA GLY A 443 13.90 13.50 36.65
C GLY A 443 15.38 13.86 36.63
N ALA A 444 15.58 15.18 36.56
CA ALA A 444 16.71 16.00 37.03
C ALA A 444 18.11 15.37 37.09
#